data_AF-A0A7V7D2V2-F1
#
_entry.id   AF-A0A7V7D2V2-F1
#
_cell.length_a   1.000
_cell.length_b   1.000
_cell.length_c   1.000
_cell.angle_alpha   90.00
_cell.angle_beta   90.00
_cell.angle_gamma   90.00
#
_symmetry.space_group_name_H-M   'P 1'
#
loop_
_entity.id
_entity.type
_entity.pdbx_description
1 polymer ?
#
loop_
_entity_poly.entity_id
_entity_poly.type
_entity_poly.pdbx_seq_one_letter_code
_entity_poly.pdbx_strand_id
1 'polypeptide(L)'
;MPKFIADLHIHSRFSRATSKNLDPEHLALWAQKKGIKVVGTGDFTHPGWISELQEKLIEAEQGLFRLKPDLAASIKPAIPDSCQDSPRFMLTSEISCIYKKNDKTRKVHHLILLPGFDSVLKLNRRLEQIGNIRSDGRPILGLDSRNLLEVVLETSDRAFFIPAHVWTPWFSLFGSKSGFDDIEECFEDLTPHIHALETGLSSDPPMNRLLSQLDRYLLVSNSDAHSPAKLGRESNLFETALDYDAMVKAMTDGQGFSGTIEFFPEEGKYHLDGHRKCRVRLHPEETKSRKGICPVCGKAVTVGVFHRVDDLADRDHPKISKAFFSLIPLTEILSEIHGCGPATKKVTRIYEDLINTLGPELHILMDASLEKIKQTGGVLLSKAIDRMRNNKVIRQEGYDGEFGVIRLFDDGEKDEPYQNRISSDYQGERQGDAL
;
A
#
# COMPACT_ATOMS: atom_id res chain seq x y z
N MET A 1 21.83 0.11 -11.18
CA MET A 1 21.84 0.92 -9.93
C MET A 1 21.29 0.03 -8.82
N PRO A 2 21.66 0.23 -7.54
CA PRO A 2 21.11 -0.61 -6.47
C PRO A 2 19.60 -0.41 -6.36
N LYS A 3 18.87 -1.51 -6.14
CA LYS A 3 17.43 -1.49 -5.91
C LYS A 3 17.12 -0.87 -4.54
N PHE A 4 16.10 -0.04 -4.46
CA PHE A 4 15.62 0.53 -3.20
C PHE A 4 14.09 0.57 -3.13
N ILE A 5 13.57 0.65 -1.90
CA ILE A 5 12.14 0.65 -1.60
C ILE A 5 11.69 2.06 -1.28
N ALA A 6 10.53 2.47 -1.81
CA ALA A 6 9.91 3.76 -1.50
C ALA A 6 8.41 3.63 -1.18
N ASP A 7 7.99 4.32 -0.13
CA ASP A 7 6.60 4.42 0.31
C ASP A 7 6.18 5.89 0.33
N LEU A 8 5.42 6.33 -0.69
CA LEU A 8 5.23 7.75 -1.01
C LEU A 8 3.92 8.33 -0.50
N HIS A 9 3.00 7.49 -0.03
CA HIS A 9 1.70 7.90 0.50
C HIS A 9 1.59 7.52 1.96
N ILE A 10 1.70 8.52 2.83
CA ILE A 10 1.53 8.38 4.27
C ILE A 10 0.78 9.61 4.80
N HIS A 11 0.41 9.57 6.08
CA HIS A 11 -0.11 10.73 6.78
C HIS A 11 0.76 11.14 7.96
N SER A 12 0.60 12.40 8.36
CA SER A 12 1.18 12.97 9.57
C SER A 12 0.24 12.84 10.77
N ARG A 13 0.72 13.25 11.94
CA ARG A 13 -0.09 13.42 13.15
C ARG A 13 -1.18 14.50 13.06
N PHE A 14 -1.20 15.30 11.98
CA PHE A 14 -2.22 16.33 11.74
C PHE A 14 -3.44 15.81 10.97
N SER A 15 -3.35 14.61 10.38
CA SER A 15 -4.50 13.94 9.78
C SER A 15 -5.41 13.29 10.82
N ARG A 16 -6.69 13.10 10.47
CA ARG A 16 -7.63 12.40 11.35
C ARG A 16 -7.32 10.91 11.45
N ALA A 17 -7.58 10.36 12.65
CA ALA A 17 -7.42 8.94 12.96
C ALA A 17 -5.99 8.39 12.74
N THR A 18 -4.98 9.26 12.84
CA THR A 18 -3.57 8.88 12.77
C THR A 18 -2.90 8.87 14.13
N SER A 19 -1.78 8.15 14.23
CA SER A 19 -0.92 8.15 15.41
C SER A 19 -0.29 9.52 15.66
N LYS A 20 -0.19 9.91 16.94
CA LYS A 20 0.57 11.10 17.37
C LYS A 20 2.07 11.00 17.07
N ASN A 21 2.57 9.79 16.87
CA ASN A 21 3.97 9.51 16.55
C ASN A 21 4.26 9.54 15.04
N LEU A 22 3.33 10.02 14.20
CA LEU A 22 3.65 10.32 12.80
C LEU A 22 4.33 11.70 12.72
N ASP A 23 5.54 11.75 13.26
CA ASP A 23 6.50 12.86 13.16
C ASP A 23 7.76 12.40 12.38
N PRO A 24 8.61 13.32 11.89
CA PRO A 24 9.75 12.98 11.03
C PRO A 24 10.75 12.01 11.69
N GLU A 25 10.95 12.12 13.01
CA GLU A 25 11.86 11.28 13.79
C GLU A 25 11.40 9.82 13.80
N HIS A 26 10.14 9.58 14.16
CA HIS A 26 9.59 8.22 14.20
C HIS A 26 9.41 7.63 12.80
N LEU A 27 9.09 8.45 11.79
CA LEU A 27 9.06 8.00 10.41
C LEU A 27 10.44 7.55 9.95
N ALA A 28 11.50 8.31 10.23
CA ALA A 28 12.88 7.93 9.91
C ALA A 28 13.34 6.67 10.65
N LEU A 29 12.93 6.51 11.91
CA LEU A 29 13.19 5.30 12.71
C LEU A 29 12.52 4.08 12.07
N TRP A 30 11.23 4.16 11.77
CA TRP A 30 10.49 3.02 11.22
C TRP A 30 10.87 2.71 9.78
N ALA A 31 11.21 3.72 8.96
CA ALA A 31 11.77 3.53 7.64
C ALA A 31 13.00 2.61 7.67
N GLN A 32 13.91 2.84 8.62
CA GLN A 32 15.10 2.00 8.81
C GLN A 32 14.74 0.57 9.26
N LYS A 33 13.83 0.42 10.23
CA LYS A 33 13.37 -0.90 10.69
C LYS A 33 12.65 -1.70 9.59
N LYS A 34 11.95 -1.01 8.69
CA LYS A 34 11.26 -1.62 7.55
C LYS A 34 12.19 -1.87 6.36
N GLY A 35 13.25 -1.08 6.20
CA GLY A 35 14.16 -1.14 5.05
C GLY A 35 13.71 -0.24 3.88
N ILE A 36 12.98 0.83 4.19
CA ILE A 36 12.46 1.79 3.22
C ILE A 36 13.47 2.93 3.05
N LYS A 37 13.88 3.19 1.81
CA LYS A 37 14.91 4.18 1.51
C LYS A 37 14.35 5.57 1.29
N VAL A 38 13.15 5.69 0.71
CA VAL A 38 12.45 6.97 0.51
C VAL A 38 11.04 6.88 1.08
N VAL A 39 10.68 7.82 1.93
CA VAL A 39 9.35 7.93 2.53
C VAL A 39 8.72 9.26 2.10
N GLY A 40 7.46 9.25 1.70
CA GLY A 40 6.70 10.48 1.50
C GLY A 40 6.57 11.23 2.83
N THR A 41 6.52 12.55 2.82
CA THR A 41 6.27 13.29 4.07
C THR A 41 4.83 13.19 4.52
N GLY A 42 3.89 13.00 3.58
CA GLY A 42 2.47 13.21 3.82
C GLY A 42 2.15 14.68 4.13
N ASP A 43 0.88 15.04 3.96
CA ASP A 43 0.21 16.21 4.54
C ASP A 43 0.93 17.57 4.41
N PHE A 44 1.77 17.79 3.38
CA PHE A 44 2.53 19.05 3.24
C PHE A 44 1.63 20.28 3.02
N THR A 45 0.31 20.13 2.94
CA THR A 45 -0.64 21.23 2.88
C THR A 45 -0.91 21.84 4.26
N HIS A 46 -0.72 21.07 5.34
CA HIS A 46 -1.02 21.54 6.68
C HIS A 46 0.09 22.48 7.21
N PRO A 47 -0.22 23.74 7.58
CA PRO A 47 0.80 24.74 7.92
C PRO A 47 1.66 24.35 9.12
N GLY A 48 1.07 23.71 10.13
CA GLY A 48 1.83 23.21 11.28
C GLY A 48 2.80 22.09 10.89
N TRP A 49 2.42 21.25 9.92
CA TRP A 49 3.27 20.15 9.48
C TRP A 49 4.42 20.65 8.62
N ILE A 50 4.16 21.58 7.70
CA ILE A 50 5.21 22.24 6.91
C ILE A 50 6.26 22.90 7.81
N SER A 51 5.82 23.61 8.85
CA SER A 51 6.72 24.24 9.80
C SER A 51 7.63 23.20 10.46
N GLU A 52 7.09 22.06 10.89
CA GLU A 52 7.88 20.95 11.45
C GLU A 52 8.83 20.35 10.41
N LEU A 53 8.39 20.15 9.17
CA LEU A 53 9.24 19.63 8.10
C LEU A 53 10.41 20.59 7.80
N GLN A 54 10.16 21.89 7.68
CA GLN A 54 11.20 22.90 7.45
C GLN A 54 12.15 23.05 8.65
N GLU A 55 11.64 22.85 9.87
CA GLU A 55 12.47 22.88 11.08
C GLU A 55 13.36 21.64 11.19
N LYS A 56 12.86 20.46 10.84
CA LYS A 56 13.52 19.18 11.15
C LYS A 56 14.28 18.57 9.99
N LEU A 57 13.96 18.94 8.75
CA LEU A 57 14.57 18.38 7.56
C LEU A 57 15.60 19.33 6.93
N ILE A 58 16.59 18.74 6.27
CA ILE A 58 17.57 19.42 5.41
C ILE A 58 17.62 18.71 4.06
N GLU A 59 18.05 19.43 3.02
CA GLU A 59 18.30 18.83 1.72
C GLU A 59 19.36 17.72 1.80
N ALA A 60 19.20 16.69 0.97
CA ALA A 60 20.13 15.57 0.87
C ALA A 60 20.58 15.38 -0.58
N GLU A 61 19.69 14.91 -1.44
CA GLU A 61 19.85 14.84 -2.89
C GLU A 61 18.81 15.76 -3.55
N GLN A 62 18.90 15.95 -4.87
CA GLN A 62 18.00 16.86 -5.59
C GLN A 62 16.54 16.47 -5.38
N GLY A 63 15.80 17.36 -4.70
CA GLY A 63 14.39 17.19 -4.36
C GLY A 63 14.07 16.15 -3.28
N LEU A 64 15.10 15.66 -2.57
CA LEU A 64 14.96 14.77 -1.43
C LEU A 64 15.57 15.40 -0.17
N PHE A 65 14.98 15.06 0.97
CA PHE A 65 15.33 15.62 2.26
C PHE A 65 15.74 14.51 3.23
N ARG A 66 16.40 14.88 4.32
CA ARG A 66 16.73 13.98 5.42
C ARG A 66 16.58 14.71 6.75
N LEU A 67 16.41 13.93 7.80
CA LEU A 67 16.39 14.45 9.16
C LEU A 67 17.72 15.16 9.49
N LYS A 68 17.66 16.28 10.21
CA LYS A 68 18.86 16.99 10.68
C LYS A 68 19.78 16.05 11.49
N PRO A 69 21.11 16.20 11.42
CA PRO A 69 22.05 15.26 12.02
C PRO A 69 21.87 15.03 13.52
N ASP A 70 21.52 16.06 14.29
CA ASP A 70 21.25 15.99 15.73
C ASP A 70 19.98 15.18 16.05
N LEU A 71 18.91 15.39 15.28
CA LEU A 71 17.68 14.60 15.37
C LEU A 71 17.88 13.15 14.89
N ALA A 72 18.67 12.94 13.84
CA ALA A 72 19.04 11.59 13.39
C ALA A 72 19.87 10.85 14.44
N ALA A 73 20.78 11.55 15.14
CA ALA A 73 21.56 10.98 16.22
C ALA A 73 20.70 10.61 17.45
N SER A 74 19.63 11.36 17.73
CA SER A 74 18.76 11.13 18.90
C SER A 74 17.94 9.84 18.77
N ILE A 75 17.53 9.45 17.56
CA ILE A 75 16.78 8.21 17.32
C ILE A 75 17.67 6.98 17.13
N LYS A 76 18.96 7.17 16.81
CA LYS A 76 19.91 6.08 16.51
C LYS A 76 19.92 4.95 17.56
N PRO A 77 19.91 5.22 18.88
CA PRO A 77 19.93 4.15 19.89
C PRO A 77 18.72 3.22 19.87
N ALA A 78 17.60 3.64 19.25
CA ALA A 78 16.39 2.84 19.13
C ALA A 78 16.32 2.03 17.82
N ILE A 79 17.36 2.10 16.98
CA ILE A 79 17.45 1.41 15.69
C ILE A 79 18.51 0.32 15.81
N PRO A 80 18.16 -0.95 15.54
CA PRO A 80 19.14 -2.04 15.50
C PRO A 80 20.26 -1.76 14.51
N ASP A 81 21.50 -2.14 14.84
CA ASP A 81 22.67 -1.87 13.99
C ASP A 81 22.52 -2.42 12.56
N SER A 82 21.90 -3.58 12.43
CA SER A 82 21.59 -4.23 11.15
C SER A 82 20.54 -3.52 10.30
N CYS A 83 19.81 -2.56 10.89
CA CYS A 83 18.79 -1.75 10.23
C CYS A 83 19.24 -0.30 10.00
N GLN A 84 20.39 0.12 10.55
CA GLN A 84 20.84 1.51 10.45
C GLN A 84 21.07 1.90 8.99
N ASP A 85 20.36 2.93 8.56
CA ASP A 85 20.49 3.53 7.25
C ASP A 85 20.15 5.02 7.34
N SER A 86 20.31 5.75 6.25
CA SER A 86 19.90 7.13 6.12
C SER A 86 18.73 7.18 5.12
N PRO A 87 17.47 7.11 5.60
CA PRO A 87 16.31 7.27 4.73
C PRO A 87 16.20 8.70 4.22
N ARG A 88 15.46 8.87 3.13
CA ARG A 88 15.11 10.17 2.55
C ARG A 88 13.63 10.43 2.68
N PHE A 89 13.29 11.71 2.67
CA PHE A 89 11.93 12.21 2.61
C PHE A 89 11.68 12.86 1.25
N MET A 90 10.58 12.48 0.60
CA MET A 90 10.04 13.17 -0.57
C MET A 90 8.82 13.97 -0.14
N LEU A 91 8.70 15.23 -0.56
CA LEU A 91 7.54 16.04 -0.21
C LEU A 91 6.30 15.51 -0.93
N THR A 92 5.39 14.89 -0.16
CA THR A 92 4.13 14.35 -0.66
C THR A 92 2.93 14.81 0.16
N SER A 93 1.76 14.90 -0.46
CA SER A 93 0.49 15.18 0.23
C SER A 93 -0.68 14.57 -0.51
N GLU A 94 -1.64 14.08 0.25
CA GLU A 94 -2.94 13.68 -0.27
C GLU A 94 -3.94 14.84 -0.15
N ILE A 95 -4.79 15.05 -1.16
CA ILE A 95 -5.90 16.00 -1.12
C ILE A 95 -7.20 15.27 -1.45
N SER A 96 -8.23 15.51 -0.64
CA SER A 96 -9.56 14.97 -0.85
C SER A 96 -10.45 15.95 -1.60
N CYS A 97 -10.88 15.59 -2.81
CA CYS A 97 -11.81 16.38 -3.62
C CYS A 97 -13.24 15.86 -3.42
N ILE A 98 -14.17 16.74 -3.02
CA ILE A 98 -15.61 16.44 -2.94
C ILE A 98 -16.40 17.49 -3.71
N TYR A 99 -17.01 17.10 -4.83
CA TYR A 99 -17.66 18.03 -5.75
C TYR A 99 -18.80 17.34 -6.51
N LYS A 100 -19.62 18.10 -7.24
CA LYS A 100 -20.65 17.54 -8.14
C LYS A 100 -20.12 17.55 -9.57
N LYS A 101 -20.26 16.43 -10.28
CA LYS A 101 -19.95 16.30 -11.71
C LYS A 101 -20.80 15.18 -12.32
N ASN A 102 -21.35 15.42 -13.51
CA ASN A 102 -22.25 14.50 -14.22
C ASN A 102 -23.39 14.01 -13.32
N ASP A 103 -24.08 14.96 -12.66
CA ASP A 103 -25.21 14.74 -11.73
C ASP A 103 -24.93 13.85 -10.51
N LYS A 104 -23.67 13.52 -10.24
CA LYS A 104 -23.24 12.71 -9.09
C LYS A 104 -22.32 13.52 -8.19
N THR A 105 -22.42 13.28 -6.88
CA THR A 105 -21.39 13.74 -5.93
C THR A 105 -20.19 12.82 -6.04
N ARG A 106 -19.07 13.37 -6.52
CA ARG A 106 -17.78 12.70 -6.65
C ARG A 106 -16.96 12.93 -5.39
N LYS A 107 -16.23 11.88 -5.00
CA LYS A 107 -15.26 11.92 -3.90
C LYS A 107 -14.04 11.17 -4.38
N VAL A 108 -12.93 11.86 -4.54
CA VAL A 108 -11.70 11.29 -5.09
C VAL A 108 -10.51 11.89 -4.36
N HIS A 109 -9.56 11.06 -3.98
CA HIS A 109 -8.30 11.48 -3.42
C HIS A 109 -7.19 11.46 -4.45
N HIS A 110 -6.23 12.37 -4.28
CA HIS A 110 -5.08 12.51 -5.15
C HIS A 110 -3.82 12.74 -4.34
N LEU A 111 -2.78 11.98 -4.65
CA LEU A 111 -1.44 12.11 -4.11
C LEU A 111 -0.63 13.03 -5.03
N ILE A 112 0.02 14.02 -4.42
CA ILE A 112 0.83 15.02 -5.11
C ILE A 112 2.25 14.94 -4.57
N LEU A 113 3.23 14.90 -5.48
CA LEU A 113 4.66 14.89 -5.18
C LEU A 113 5.25 16.19 -5.70
N LEU A 114 6.02 16.90 -4.88
CA LEU A 114 6.66 18.17 -5.28
C LEU A 114 8.17 18.14 -5.02
N PRO A 115 8.97 18.80 -5.88
CA PRO A 115 10.43 18.73 -5.82
C PRO A 115 11.05 19.55 -4.69
N GLY A 116 10.29 20.42 -4.02
CA GLY A 116 10.86 21.28 -2.98
C GLY A 116 9.84 22.16 -2.26
N PHE A 117 10.29 22.79 -1.17
CA PHE A 117 9.44 23.64 -0.34
C PHE A 117 8.90 24.85 -1.09
N ASP A 118 9.62 25.41 -2.05
CA ASP A 118 9.12 26.55 -2.85
C ASP A 118 7.86 26.19 -3.64
N SER A 119 7.86 25.03 -4.31
CA SER A 119 6.67 24.52 -4.99
C SER A 119 5.54 24.19 -4.02
N VAL A 120 5.85 23.61 -2.85
CA VAL A 120 4.85 23.33 -1.79
C VAL A 120 4.18 24.61 -1.32
N LEU A 121 4.97 25.64 -1.00
CA LEU A 121 4.45 26.93 -0.52
C LEU A 121 3.63 27.64 -1.60
N LYS A 122 4.03 27.54 -2.88
CA LYS A 122 3.24 28.09 -4.00
C LYS A 122 1.90 27.38 -4.15
N LEU A 123 1.88 26.05 -4.08
CA LEU A 123 0.63 25.26 -4.11
C LEU A 123 -0.27 25.61 -2.92
N ASN A 124 0.26 25.65 -1.71
CA ASN A 124 -0.52 25.93 -0.51
C ASN A 124 -1.16 27.33 -0.54
N ARG A 125 -0.46 28.36 -1.04
CA ARG A 125 -1.06 29.70 -1.24
C ARG A 125 -2.25 29.66 -2.19
N ARG A 126 -2.20 28.85 -3.26
CA ARG A 126 -3.34 28.68 -4.19
C ARG A 126 -4.48 27.91 -3.54
N LEU A 127 -4.18 26.82 -2.82
CA LEU A 127 -5.19 26.01 -2.14
C LEU A 127 -5.89 26.76 -0.99
N GLU A 128 -5.19 27.61 -0.24
CA GLU A 128 -5.78 28.47 0.81
C GLU A 128 -6.86 29.42 0.26
N GLN A 129 -6.74 29.84 -1.00
CA GLN A 129 -7.76 30.68 -1.65
C GLN A 129 -9.02 29.89 -2.05
N ILE A 130 -8.91 28.56 -2.13
CA ILE A 130 -10.00 27.66 -2.57
C ILE A 130 -10.74 27.08 -1.36
N GLY A 131 -10.02 26.70 -0.30
CA GLY A 131 -10.64 26.08 0.87
C GLY A 131 -9.70 25.93 2.07
N ASN A 132 -10.20 25.26 3.10
CA ASN A 132 -9.48 25.11 4.36
C ASN A 132 -8.42 24.00 4.29
N ILE A 133 -7.15 24.38 4.35
CA ILE A 133 -6.01 23.45 4.45
C ILE A 133 -5.38 23.38 5.84
N ARG A 134 -6.02 24.00 6.85
CA ARG A 134 -5.46 24.22 8.19
C ARG A 134 -6.02 23.28 9.25
N SER A 135 -7.12 22.58 8.99
CA SER A 135 -7.84 21.79 10.01
C SER A 135 -7.49 20.30 10.03
N ASP A 136 -6.94 19.77 8.94
CA ASP A 136 -6.65 18.36 8.75
C ASP A 136 -5.40 18.24 7.88
N GLY A 137 -4.57 17.23 8.13
CA GLY A 137 -3.42 16.90 7.30
C GLY A 137 -3.81 16.56 5.86
N ARG A 138 -4.98 15.95 5.67
CA ARG A 138 -5.62 15.79 4.36
C ARG A 138 -6.75 16.81 4.19
N PRO A 139 -6.54 17.92 3.49
CA PRO A 139 -7.58 18.89 3.26
C PRO A 139 -8.70 18.28 2.41
N ILE A 140 -9.95 18.63 2.76
CA ILE A 140 -11.14 18.30 1.98
C ILE A 140 -11.58 19.56 1.26
N LEU A 141 -11.49 19.55 -0.06
CA LEU A 141 -11.77 20.70 -0.91
C LEU A 141 -12.99 20.44 -1.78
N GLY A 142 -13.83 21.47 -1.91
CA GLY A 142 -14.96 21.53 -2.84
C GLY A 142 -14.53 21.72 -4.29
N LEU A 143 -13.47 21.03 -4.73
CA LEU A 143 -12.74 21.30 -5.97
C LEU A 143 -12.80 20.08 -6.90
N ASP A 144 -13.08 20.33 -8.17
CA ASP A 144 -13.01 19.31 -9.23
C ASP A 144 -11.59 18.74 -9.37
N SER A 145 -11.48 17.43 -9.63
CA SER A 145 -10.18 16.75 -9.76
C SER A 145 -9.35 17.26 -10.93
N ARG A 146 -9.98 17.59 -12.07
CA ARG A 146 -9.32 18.23 -13.22
C ARG A 146 -8.77 19.60 -12.82
N ASN A 147 -9.54 20.39 -12.08
CA ASN A 147 -9.10 21.73 -11.63
C ASN A 147 -8.00 21.66 -10.57
N LEU A 148 -8.02 20.64 -9.69
CA LEU A 148 -6.89 20.42 -8.79
C LEU A 148 -5.61 20.10 -9.58
N LEU A 149 -5.70 19.22 -10.58
CA LEU A 149 -4.57 18.88 -11.44
C LEU A 149 -4.02 20.14 -12.16
N GLU A 150 -4.89 20.98 -12.72
CA GLU A 150 -4.48 22.26 -13.32
C GLU A 150 -3.70 23.14 -12.34
N VAL A 151 -4.23 23.35 -11.13
CA VAL A 151 -3.56 24.14 -10.08
C VAL A 151 -2.19 23.55 -9.73
N VAL A 152 -2.07 22.22 -9.67
CA VAL A 152 -0.79 21.55 -9.41
C VAL A 152 0.20 21.79 -10.55
N LEU A 153 -0.21 21.61 -11.81
CA LEU A 153 0.64 21.83 -12.98
C LEU A 153 1.10 23.30 -13.12
N GLU A 154 0.27 24.26 -12.73
CA GLU A 154 0.64 25.68 -12.66
C GLU A 154 1.68 25.99 -11.58
N THR A 155 1.82 25.13 -10.56
CA THR A 155 2.74 25.37 -9.44
C THR A 155 4.17 24.98 -9.78
N SER A 156 4.37 23.86 -10.46
CA SER A 156 5.67 23.40 -10.95
C SER A 156 5.50 22.48 -12.16
N ASP A 157 6.35 22.67 -13.17
CA ASP A 157 6.53 21.78 -14.32
C ASP A 157 7.05 20.38 -13.95
N ARG A 158 7.65 20.25 -12.76
CA ARG A 158 8.16 19.00 -12.20
C ARG A 158 7.15 18.30 -11.27
N ALA A 159 5.98 18.90 -11.02
CA ALA A 159 4.98 18.28 -10.14
C ALA A 159 4.51 16.94 -10.70
N PHE A 160 4.30 15.97 -9.81
CA PHE A 160 3.76 14.66 -10.19
C PHE A 160 2.46 14.38 -9.43
N PHE A 161 1.45 13.92 -10.16
CA PHE A 161 0.08 13.78 -9.68
C PHE A 161 -0.41 12.36 -9.91
N ILE A 162 -0.92 11.74 -8.85
CA ILE A 162 -1.33 10.34 -8.82
C ILE A 162 -2.74 10.25 -8.22
N PRO A 163 -3.75 9.78 -8.96
CA PRO A 163 -5.02 9.37 -8.37
C PRO A 163 -4.78 8.29 -7.30
N ALA A 164 -5.15 8.57 -6.06
CA ALA A 164 -4.85 7.72 -4.92
C ALA A 164 -5.82 6.53 -4.81
N HIS A 165 -5.29 5.39 -4.33
CA HIS A 165 -5.99 4.14 -4.01
C HIS A 165 -7.27 3.88 -4.83
N VAL A 166 -7.13 3.74 -6.15
CA VAL A 166 -8.20 4.04 -7.13
C VAL A 166 -9.46 3.17 -7.06
N TRP A 167 -9.47 2.10 -6.26
CA TRP A 167 -10.60 1.16 -6.13
C TRP A 167 -11.36 1.18 -4.80
N THR A 168 -10.91 1.94 -3.79
CA THR A 168 -11.63 1.97 -2.51
C THR A 168 -13.09 2.43 -2.75
N PRO A 169 -14.12 1.81 -2.15
CA PRO A 169 -15.52 2.05 -2.56
C PRO A 169 -15.95 3.52 -2.52
N TRP A 170 -15.34 4.29 -1.61
CA TRP A 170 -15.48 5.72 -1.46
C TRP A 170 -14.14 6.40 -1.71
N PHE A 171 -14.16 7.69 -2.03
CA PHE A 171 -12.97 8.54 -2.10
C PHE A 171 -11.93 8.12 -3.17
N SER A 172 -12.34 7.35 -4.17
CA SER A 172 -11.43 6.79 -5.18
C SER A 172 -11.98 6.95 -6.58
N LEU A 173 -11.07 6.97 -7.56
CA LEU A 173 -11.39 7.22 -8.96
C LEU A 173 -12.43 6.25 -9.51
N PHE A 174 -12.27 4.94 -9.30
CA PHE A 174 -13.19 3.88 -9.77
C PHE A 174 -14.08 3.32 -8.66
N GLY A 175 -14.14 3.97 -7.50
CA GLY A 175 -14.91 3.48 -6.34
C GLY A 175 -16.41 3.30 -6.65
N SER A 176 -17.00 2.20 -6.20
CA SER A 176 -18.38 1.81 -6.53
C SER A 176 -19.48 2.76 -6.05
N LYS A 177 -19.17 3.71 -5.15
CA LYS A 177 -20.15 4.66 -4.59
C LYS A 177 -20.04 6.08 -5.12
N SER A 178 -18.84 6.53 -5.46
CA SER A 178 -18.58 7.93 -5.84
C SER A 178 -17.63 8.11 -7.02
N GLY A 179 -17.10 7.01 -7.56
CA GLY A 179 -16.12 7.00 -8.66
C GLY A 179 -16.76 7.06 -10.05
N PHE A 180 -15.90 7.21 -11.04
CA PHE A 180 -16.16 7.22 -12.48
C PHE A 180 -16.00 5.83 -13.07
N ASP A 181 -16.51 5.62 -14.28
CA ASP A 181 -16.29 4.39 -15.06
C ASP A 181 -15.08 4.53 -16.02
N ASP A 182 -14.69 5.78 -16.31
CA ASP A 182 -13.62 6.14 -17.24
C ASP A 182 -12.80 7.31 -16.66
N ILE A 183 -11.48 7.26 -16.81
CA ILE A 183 -10.56 8.27 -16.25
C ILE A 183 -10.67 9.62 -16.96
N GLU A 184 -11.00 9.65 -18.26
CA GLU A 184 -11.24 10.86 -19.03
C GLU A 184 -12.45 11.65 -18.50
N GLU A 185 -13.45 10.99 -17.88
CA GLU A 185 -14.55 11.72 -17.21
C GLU A 185 -14.07 12.52 -15.99
N CYS A 186 -13.00 12.07 -15.35
CA CYS A 186 -12.45 12.72 -14.15
C CYS A 186 -11.56 13.90 -14.53
N PHE A 187 -10.61 13.69 -15.45
CA PHE A 187 -9.54 14.65 -15.76
C PHE A 187 -9.67 15.36 -17.11
N GLU A 188 -10.61 14.95 -17.97
CA GLU A 188 -10.94 15.58 -19.24
C GLU A 188 -9.69 15.83 -20.11
N ASP A 189 -9.48 17.08 -20.54
CA ASP A 189 -8.36 17.53 -21.35
C ASP A 189 -6.98 17.35 -20.68
N LEU A 190 -6.95 17.23 -19.34
CA LEU A 190 -5.71 17.04 -18.59
C LEU A 190 -5.37 15.58 -18.32
N THR A 191 -6.19 14.63 -18.77
CA THR A 191 -5.91 13.18 -18.66
C THR A 191 -4.51 12.77 -19.16
N PRO A 192 -3.94 13.36 -20.23
CA PRO A 192 -2.57 13.05 -20.68
C PRO A 192 -1.45 13.36 -19.67
N HIS A 193 -1.72 14.13 -18.62
CA HIS A 193 -0.76 14.43 -17.54
C HIS A 193 -0.77 13.38 -16.42
N ILE A 194 -1.66 12.39 -16.46
CA ILE A 194 -1.65 11.27 -15.53
C ILE A 194 -0.75 10.18 -16.09
N HIS A 195 0.24 9.76 -15.31
CA HIS A 195 1.19 8.72 -15.73
C HIS A 195 1.19 7.49 -14.82
N ALA A 196 0.78 7.67 -13.56
CA ALA A 196 0.68 6.59 -12.59
C ALA A 196 -0.67 6.60 -11.86
N LEU A 197 -1.10 5.43 -11.42
CA LEU A 197 -2.28 5.21 -10.59
C LEU A 197 -1.88 4.42 -9.35
N GLU A 198 -2.37 4.81 -8.18
CA GLU A 198 -2.13 4.06 -6.95
C GLU A 198 -3.17 2.95 -6.79
N THR A 199 -2.71 1.70 -6.65
CA THR A 199 -3.57 0.51 -6.45
C THR A 199 -4.35 0.64 -5.14
N GLY A 200 -3.62 0.83 -4.04
CA GLY A 200 -4.11 0.89 -2.67
C GLY A 200 -4.62 -0.45 -2.16
N LEU A 201 -4.73 -0.55 -0.83
CA LEU A 201 -5.01 -1.76 -0.03
C LEU A 201 -6.25 -2.60 -0.40
N SER A 202 -7.10 -2.13 -1.31
CA SER A 202 -8.31 -2.84 -1.75
C SER A 202 -8.17 -3.48 -3.12
N SER A 203 -7.05 -3.29 -3.81
CA SER A 203 -6.77 -3.88 -5.12
C SER A 203 -5.29 -4.17 -5.29
N ASP A 204 -4.97 -5.03 -6.25
CA ASP A 204 -3.60 -5.33 -6.63
C ASP A 204 -3.40 -5.19 -8.16
N PRO A 205 -2.18 -5.38 -8.69
CA PRO A 205 -1.94 -5.29 -10.12
C PRO A 205 -2.77 -6.27 -10.96
N PRO A 206 -2.95 -7.56 -10.59
CA PRO A 206 -3.92 -8.44 -11.25
C PRO A 206 -5.32 -7.85 -11.39
N MET A 207 -5.93 -7.35 -10.32
CA MET A 207 -7.26 -6.74 -10.37
C MET A 207 -7.30 -5.54 -11.32
N ASN A 208 -6.32 -4.64 -11.22
CA ASN A 208 -6.24 -3.44 -12.07
C ASN A 208 -6.04 -3.79 -13.56
N ARG A 209 -5.33 -4.88 -13.86
CA ARG A 209 -4.99 -5.27 -15.23
C ARG A 209 -6.07 -6.08 -15.94
N LEU A 210 -7.25 -6.23 -15.33
CA LEU A 210 -8.48 -6.69 -15.99
C LEU A 210 -9.19 -5.58 -16.78
N LEU A 211 -8.72 -4.33 -16.70
CA LEU A 211 -9.33 -3.20 -17.39
C LEU A 211 -8.32 -2.52 -18.33
N SER A 212 -8.57 -2.57 -19.64
CA SER A 212 -7.60 -2.15 -20.66
C SER A 212 -7.23 -0.68 -20.66
N GLN A 213 -8.15 0.21 -20.29
CA GLN A 213 -7.85 1.65 -20.18
C GLN A 213 -6.72 1.92 -19.18
N LEU A 214 -6.48 0.99 -18.22
CA LEU A 214 -5.43 1.15 -17.22
C LEU A 214 -4.03 0.74 -17.71
N ASP A 215 -3.93 0.02 -18.84
CA ASP A 215 -2.67 -0.54 -19.35
C ASP A 215 -1.60 0.54 -19.63
N ARG A 216 -2.03 1.75 -20.00
CA ARG A 216 -1.14 2.89 -20.31
C ARG A 216 -0.54 3.56 -19.08
N TYR A 217 -1.06 3.30 -17.89
CA TYR A 217 -0.57 3.89 -16.64
C TYR A 217 0.32 2.93 -15.89
N LEU A 218 1.36 3.48 -15.26
CA LEU A 218 2.14 2.71 -14.30
C LEU A 218 1.31 2.52 -13.02
N LEU A 219 1.36 1.32 -12.44
CA LEU A 219 0.77 1.09 -11.13
C LEU A 219 1.83 1.33 -10.06
N VAL A 220 1.51 2.19 -9.11
CA VAL A 220 2.28 2.41 -7.89
C VAL A 220 1.48 1.89 -6.70
N SER A 221 2.16 1.56 -5.61
CA SER A 221 1.54 1.02 -4.41
C SER A 221 2.18 1.65 -3.18
N ASN A 222 1.38 2.16 -2.26
CA ASN A 222 1.83 2.92 -1.11
C ASN A 222 0.97 2.62 0.12
N SER A 223 1.56 2.75 1.30
CA SER A 223 0.95 2.21 2.51
C SER A 223 -0.30 2.95 2.98
N ASP A 224 -0.50 4.22 2.64
CA ASP A 224 -1.47 5.08 3.33
C ASP A 224 -1.31 4.95 4.86
N ALA A 225 -0.05 5.07 5.34
CA ALA A 225 0.28 4.76 6.73
C ALA A 225 -0.33 5.77 7.70
N HIS A 226 -1.20 5.26 8.58
CA HIS A 226 -1.79 5.99 9.70
C HIS A 226 -1.03 5.77 11.03
N SER A 227 0.06 5.02 11.01
CA SER A 227 1.03 4.92 12.10
C SER A 227 2.40 4.52 11.55
N PRO A 228 3.52 4.86 12.22
CA PRO A 228 4.86 4.55 11.70
C PRO A 228 5.09 3.05 11.48
N ALA A 229 4.52 2.19 12.33
CA ALA A 229 4.62 0.73 12.19
C ALA A 229 3.94 0.16 10.93
N LYS A 230 3.02 0.92 10.32
CA LYS A 230 2.32 0.55 9.09
C LYS A 230 3.05 0.95 7.81
N LEU A 231 4.17 1.68 7.91
CA LEU A 231 5.02 1.96 6.76
C LEU A 231 5.39 0.67 6.03
N GLY A 232 5.37 0.72 4.70
CA GLY A 232 5.82 -0.38 3.85
C GLY A 232 4.91 -1.60 3.79
N ARG A 233 3.67 -1.53 4.30
CA ARG A 233 2.67 -2.59 3.99
C ARG A 233 2.31 -2.63 2.50
N GLU A 234 2.51 -1.51 1.83
CA GLU A 234 2.54 -1.35 0.38
C GLU A 234 3.69 -0.40 0.06
N SER A 235 4.40 -0.63 -1.06
CA SER A 235 5.59 0.14 -1.45
C SER A 235 5.96 -0.09 -2.90
N ASN A 236 6.92 0.70 -3.38
CA ASN A 236 7.43 0.67 -4.73
C ASN A 236 8.90 0.26 -4.76
N LEU A 237 9.31 -0.42 -5.82
CA LEU A 237 10.66 -0.88 -6.04
C LEU A 237 11.32 -0.09 -7.17
N PHE A 238 12.37 0.67 -6.84
CA PHE A 238 13.09 1.51 -7.79
C PHE A 238 14.53 1.02 -8.02
N GLU A 239 15.02 1.20 -9.23
CA GLU A 239 16.39 0.95 -9.69
C GLU A 239 16.93 2.20 -10.41
N THR A 240 16.80 3.35 -9.76
CA THR A 240 17.17 4.67 -10.29
C THR A 240 18.30 5.29 -9.48
N ALA A 241 18.73 6.50 -9.87
CA ALA A 241 19.44 7.37 -8.96
C ALA A 241 18.49 7.77 -7.79
N LEU A 242 19.06 8.05 -6.62
CA LEU A 242 18.31 8.42 -5.43
C LEU A 242 18.05 9.93 -5.45
N ASP A 243 17.17 10.38 -6.33
CA ASP A 243 16.74 11.76 -6.45
C ASP A 243 15.30 11.84 -6.98
N TYR A 244 14.67 13.00 -6.82
CA TYR A 244 13.27 13.21 -7.20
C TYR A 244 13.03 13.00 -8.69
N ASP A 245 13.89 13.54 -9.56
CA ASP A 245 13.65 13.56 -11.00
C ASP A 245 13.79 12.16 -11.60
N ALA A 246 14.76 11.37 -11.13
CA ALA A 246 14.95 9.99 -11.54
C ALA A 246 13.77 9.10 -11.12
N MET A 247 13.24 9.29 -9.90
CA MET A 247 12.06 8.57 -9.41
C MET A 247 10.79 8.95 -10.19
N VAL A 248 10.56 10.25 -10.42
CA VAL A 248 9.40 10.73 -11.20
C VAL A 248 9.49 10.25 -12.65
N LYS A 249 10.67 10.29 -13.27
CA LYS A 249 10.88 9.74 -14.62
C LYS A 249 10.55 8.26 -14.67
N ALA A 250 11.02 7.47 -13.70
CA ALA A 250 10.70 6.05 -13.61
C ALA A 250 9.20 5.80 -13.40
N MET A 251 8.50 6.66 -12.67
CA MET A 251 7.03 6.58 -12.54
C MET A 251 6.27 7.06 -13.79
N THR A 252 6.95 7.78 -14.69
CA THR A 252 6.37 8.32 -15.94
C THR A 252 6.53 7.35 -17.10
N ASP A 253 7.74 6.83 -17.33
CA ASP A 253 8.07 5.98 -18.48
C ASP A 253 8.28 4.49 -18.11
N GLY A 254 8.26 4.17 -16.81
CA GLY A 254 8.45 2.83 -16.29
C GLY A 254 9.91 2.34 -16.27
N GLN A 255 10.89 3.11 -16.77
CA GLN A 255 12.29 2.71 -16.79
C GLN A 255 12.92 2.95 -15.41
N GLY A 256 13.47 1.89 -14.80
CA GLY A 256 13.95 1.94 -13.43
C GLY A 256 12.87 1.75 -12.37
N PHE A 257 11.63 1.45 -12.77
CA PHE A 257 10.58 0.98 -11.86
C PHE A 257 10.44 -0.54 -11.98
N SER A 258 10.84 -1.27 -10.94
CA SER A 258 10.95 -2.74 -10.98
C SER A 258 9.65 -3.45 -10.60
N GLY A 259 8.78 -2.80 -9.83
CA GLY A 259 7.53 -3.39 -9.37
C GLY A 259 7.02 -2.81 -8.06
N THR A 260 6.01 -3.47 -7.50
CA THR A 260 5.35 -3.06 -6.26
C THR A 260 5.41 -4.15 -5.19
N ILE A 261 5.33 -3.72 -3.94
CA ILE A 261 5.04 -4.55 -2.77
C ILE A 261 3.58 -4.26 -2.44
N GLU A 262 2.76 -5.30 -2.38
CA GLU A 262 1.31 -5.19 -2.26
C GLU A 262 0.81 -5.81 -0.96
N PHE A 263 -0.29 -5.27 -0.46
CA PHE A 263 -1.12 -5.96 0.52
C PHE A 263 -1.98 -7.02 -0.19
N PHE A 264 -2.51 -8.00 0.56
CA PHE A 264 -3.51 -8.91 0.02
C PHE A 264 -4.89 -8.23 0.03
N PRO A 265 -5.46 -7.84 -1.15
CA PRO A 265 -6.73 -7.13 -1.19
C PRO A 265 -7.89 -7.92 -0.58
N GLU A 266 -7.77 -9.25 -0.52
CA GLU A 266 -8.71 -10.18 0.10
C GLU A 266 -8.92 -9.93 1.60
N GLU A 267 -7.93 -9.36 2.32
CA GLU A 267 -8.12 -8.95 3.71
C GLU A 267 -9.06 -7.74 3.83
N GLY A 268 -9.27 -7.00 2.73
CA GLY A 268 -10.13 -5.84 2.69
C GLY A 268 -11.55 -6.14 3.16
N LYS A 269 -12.04 -5.32 4.10
CA LYS A 269 -13.39 -5.44 4.70
C LYS A 269 -14.57 -5.40 3.71
N TYR A 270 -14.32 -4.95 2.48
CA TYR A 270 -15.29 -4.86 1.41
C TYR A 270 -14.73 -5.49 0.12
N HIS A 271 -13.92 -6.55 0.22
CA HIS A 271 -13.36 -7.22 -0.96
C HIS A 271 -14.46 -7.89 -1.78
N LEU A 272 -15.13 -8.89 -1.21
CA LEU A 272 -16.27 -9.57 -1.81
C LEU A 272 -17.59 -8.87 -1.53
N ASP A 273 -18.60 -9.25 -2.32
CA ASP A 273 -19.97 -8.98 -1.98
C ASP A 273 -20.39 -9.81 -0.77
N GLY A 274 -21.29 -9.26 0.05
CA GLY A 274 -21.93 -10.13 1.01
C GLY A 274 -22.93 -9.48 1.94
N HIS A 275 -23.39 -10.31 2.87
CA HIS A 275 -24.40 -9.94 3.85
C HIS A 275 -23.99 -10.52 5.21
N ARG A 276 -23.29 -9.70 5.99
CA ARG A 276 -22.64 -10.05 7.27
C ARG A 276 -23.58 -10.77 8.23
N LYS A 277 -24.81 -10.25 8.38
CA LYS A 277 -25.81 -10.83 9.29
C LYS A 277 -26.18 -12.28 8.95
N CYS A 278 -26.02 -12.69 7.68
CA CYS A 278 -26.31 -14.04 7.22
C CYS A 278 -25.03 -14.85 6.95
N ARG A 279 -23.85 -14.27 7.16
CA ARG A 279 -22.54 -14.88 6.85
C ARG A 279 -22.44 -15.37 5.40
N VAL A 280 -23.08 -14.63 4.49
CA VAL A 280 -23.02 -14.91 3.04
C VAL A 280 -21.92 -14.07 2.43
N ARG A 281 -21.03 -14.75 1.69
CA ARG A 281 -19.98 -14.17 0.84
C ARG A 281 -20.24 -14.66 -0.57
N LEU A 282 -20.17 -13.78 -1.55
CA LEU A 282 -20.46 -14.12 -2.94
C LEU A 282 -19.40 -13.50 -3.84
N HIS A 283 -18.91 -14.28 -4.80
CA HIS A 283 -18.17 -13.73 -5.92
C HIS A 283 -19.11 -12.94 -6.85
N PRO A 284 -18.58 -12.01 -7.67
CA PRO A 284 -19.39 -11.14 -8.52
C PRO A 284 -20.38 -11.91 -9.41
N GLU A 285 -19.95 -13.01 -10.04
CA GLU A 285 -20.80 -13.89 -10.85
C GLU A 285 -22.00 -14.45 -10.07
N GLU A 286 -21.76 -14.90 -8.83
CA GLU A 286 -22.82 -15.42 -7.96
C GLU A 286 -23.82 -14.32 -7.60
N THR A 287 -23.33 -13.13 -7.26
CA THR A 287 -24.18 -11.97 -6.97
C THR A 287 -25.03 -11.57 -8.17
N LYS A 288 -24.43 -11.53 -9.37
CA LYS A 288 -25.12 -11.21 -10.64
C LYS A 288 -26.22 -12.23 -10.94
N SER A 289 -25.93 -13.53 -10.82
CA SER A 289 -26.94 -14.59 -11.02
C SER A 289 -28.11 -14.51 -10.03
N ARG A 290 -27.85 -13.97 -8.83
CA ARG A 290 -28.85 -13.76 -7.76
C ARG A 290 -29.47 -12.37 -7.76
N LYS A 291 -29.17 -11.53 -8.76
CA LYS A 291 -29.66 -10.14 -8.88
C LYS A 291 -29.38 -9.30 -7.64
N GLY A 292 -28.23 -9.50 -6.99
CA GLY A 292 -27.82 -8.76 -5.80
C GLY A 292 -28.55 -9.17 -4.51
N ILE A 293 -29.23 -10.32 -4.47
CA ILE A 293 -30.07 -10.73 -3.35
C ILE A 293 -29.41 -11.85 -2.53
N CYS A 294 -29.40 -11.66 -1.21
CA CYS A 294 -28.94 -12.65 -0.24
C CYS A 294 -29.86 -13.90 -0.26
N PRO A 295 -29.30 -15.11 -0.43
CA PRO A 295 -30.08 -16.35 -0.52
C PRO A 295 -30.73 -16.77 0.81
N VAL A 296 -30.28 -16.22 1.93
CA VAL A 296 -30.79 -16.59 3.26
C VAL A 296 -31.99 -15.73 3.67
N CYS A 297 -31.96 -14.43 3.39
CA CYS A 297 -32.95 -13.49 3.93
C CYS A 297 -33.68 -12.65 2.88
N GLY A 298 -33.32 -12.77 1.60
CA GLY A 298 -33.96 -12.03 0.50
C GLY A 298 -33.63 -10.53 0.45
N LYS A 299 -32.72 -10.03 1.29
CA LYS A 299 -32.28 -8.62 1.28
C LYS A 299 -31.12 -8.41 0.32
N ALA A 300 -30.91 -7.17 -0.10
CA ALA A 300 -29.75 -6.80 -0.92
C ALA A 300 -28.43 -7.10 -0.19
N VAL A 301 -27.42 -7.55 -0.95
CA VAL A 301 -26.05 -7.67 -0.45
C VAL A 301 -25.31 -6.34 -0.55
N THR A 302 -24.29 -6.15 0.29
CA THR A 302 -23.32 -5.08 0.14
C THR A 302 -22.37 -5.46 -0.98
N VAL A 303 -22.29 -4.64 -2.03
CA VAL A 303 -21.38 -4.84 -3.16
C VAL A 303 -19.94 -4.46 -2.77
N GLY A 304 -19.00 -5.36 -3.03
CA GLY A 304 -17.58 -5.23 -2.73
C GLY A 304 -16.76 -4.57 -3.85
N VAL A 305 -15.46 -4.45 -3.62
CA VAL A 305 -14.48 -3.88 -4.56
C VAL A 305 -14.24 -4.83 -5.72
N PHE A 306 -14.16 -6.13 -5.47
CA PHE A 306 -13.93 -7.10 -6.53
C PHE A 306 -15.06 -7.10 -7.57
N HIS A 307 -16.32 -6.92 -7.13
CA HIS A 307 -17.45 -6.73 -8.04
C HIS A 307 -17.32 -5.47 -8.88
N ARG A 308 -16.83 -4.37 -8.29
CA ARG A 308 -16.63 -3.13 -9.05
C ARG A 308 -15.55 -3.27 -10.11
N VAL A 309 -14.48 -4.01 -9.82
CA VAL A 309 -13.47 -4.36 -10.81
C VAL A 309 -14.09 -5.23 -11.91
N ASP A 310 -14.84 -6.26 -11.54
CA ASP A 310 -15.53 -7.17 -12.47
C ASP A 310 -16.56 -6.45 -13.36
N ASP A 311 -17.26 -5.44 -12.85
CA ASP A 311 -18.19 -4.62 -13.63
C ASP A 311 -17.52 -3.78 -14.71
N LEU A 312 -16.29 -3.33 -14.47
CA LEU A 312 -15.54 -2.52 -15.43
C LEU A 312 -14.62 -3.37 -16.31
N ALA A 313 -14.25 -4.57 -15.87
CA ALA A 313 -13.32 -5.44 -16.57
C ALA A 313 -13.74 -5.69 -18.02
N ASP A 314 -12.76 -5.64 -18.93
CA ASP A 314 -12.95 -5.86 -20.38
C ASP A 314 -12.17 -7.08 -20.90
N ARG A 315 -11.62 -7.88 -19.98
CA ARG A 315 -10.89 -9.13 -20.26
C ARG A 315 -10.93 -10.08 -19.05
N ASP A 316 -10.79 -11.37 -19.34
CA ASP A 316 -10.82 -12.43 -18.31
C ASP A 316 -9.46 -12.69 -17.65
N HIS A 317 -8.37 -12.23 -18.28
CA HIS A 317 -7.00 -12.47 -17.83
C HIS A 317 -6.19 -11.18 -17.71
N PRO A 318 -5.50 -10.96 -16.60
CA PRO A 318 -4.77 -9.73 -16.37
C PRO A 318 -3.53 -9.63 -17.25
N LYS A 319 -3.28 -8.44 -17.81
CA LYS A 319 -2.05 -8.14 -18.56
C LYS A 319 -0.99 -7.52 -17.66
N ILE A 320 -0.26 -8.36 -16.93
CA ILE A 320 0.81 -7.91 -16.02
C ILE A 320 2.05 -7.47 -16.80
N SER A 321 2.55 -6.25 -16.53
CA SER A 321 3.74 -5.67 -17.19
C SER A 321 4.92 -5.40 -16.24
N LYS A 322 4.69 -5.43 -14.92
CA LYS A 322 5.70 -5.21 -13.88
C LYS A 322 5.55 -6.28 -12.79
N ALA A 323 6.63 -6.56 -12.07
CA ALA A 323 6.57 -7.49 -10.95
C ALA A 323 5.74 -6.91 -9.81
N PHE A 324 5.12 -7.77 -9.01
CA PHE A 324 4.50 -7.38 -7.75
C PHE A 324 4.70 -8.49 -6.72
N PHE A 325 4.70 -8.13 -5.43
CA PHE A 325 4.95 -9.06 -4.34
C PHE A 325 3.92 -8.83 -3.23
N SER A 326 2.95 -9.73 -3.07
CA SER A 326 1.97 -9.67 -1.99
C SER A 326 2.59 -10.16 -0.68
N LEU A 327 2.65 -9.29 0.33
CA LEU A 327 3.30 -9.59 1.61
C LEU A 327 2.32 -9.53 2.79
N ILE A 328 2.62 -10.33 3.81
CA ILE A 328 2.02 -10.27 5.13
C ILE A 328 3.04 -9.62 6.06
N PRO A 329 2.69 -8.57 6.83
CA PRO A 329 3.61 -7.94 7.76
C PRO A 329 4.23 -8.95 8.74
N LEU A 330 5.51 -8.79 9.07
CA LEU A 330 6.23 -9.80 9.88
C LEU A 330 5.56 -10.02 11.24
N THR A 331 5.01 -8.97 11.85
CA THR A 331 4.26 -9.08 13.11
C THR A 331 2.99 -9.91 12.99
N GLU A 332 2.33 -9.91 11.83
CA GLU A 332 1.14 -10.74 11.59
C GLU A 332 1.52 -12.20 11.40
N ILE A 333 2.63 -12.48 10.70
CA ILE A 333 3.18 -13.85 10.58
C ILE A 333 3.53 -14.39 11.97
N LEU A 334 4.22 -13.60 12.79
CA LEU A 334 4.59 -13.98 14.16
C LEU A 334 3.37 -14.15 15.08
N SER A 335 2.37 -13.28 14.92
CA SER A 335 1.07 -13.37 15.61
C SER A 335 0.40 -14.71 15.32
N GLU A 336 0.33 -15.08 14.05
CA GLU A 336 -0.22 -16.36 13.61
C GLU A 336 0.58 -17.54 14.19
N ILE A 337 1.91 -17.53 14.10
CA ILE A 337 2.77 -18.61 14.61
C ILE A 337 2.61 -18.81 16.13
N HIS A 338 2.45 -17.72 16.87
CA HIS A 338 2.39 -17.76 18.34
C HIS A 338 0.98 -17.75 18.92
N GLY A 339 -0.06 -17.70 18.10
CA GLY A 339 -1.47 -17.73 18.53
C GLY A 339 -1.84 -16.56 19.43
N CYS A 340 -1.25 -15.38 19.22
CA CYS A 340 -1.48 -14.20 20.04
C CYS A 340 -1.41 -12.93 19.20
N GLY A 341 -2.04 -11.84 19.62
CA GLY A 341 -2.14 -10.64 18.78
C GLY A 341 -0.80 -10.02 18.35
N PRO A 342 -0.78 -9.31 17.19
CA PRO A 342 0.44 -8.74 16.60
C PRO A 342 1.06 -7.62 17.43
N ALA A 343 0.27 -6.94 18.26
CA ALA A 343 0.72 -5.87 19.15
C ALA A 343 1.14 -6.36 20.55
N THR A 344 1.21 -7.67 20.78
CA THR A 344 1.60 -8.21 22.10
C THR A 344 3.10 -8.02 22.35
N LYS A 345 3.49 -7.84 23.62
CA LYS A 345 4.92 -7.74 24.01
C LYS A 345 5.75 -8.93 23.54
N LYS A 346 5.14 -10.12 23.45
CA LYS A 346 5.78 -11.34 22.94
C LYS A 346 6.15 -11.17 21.47
N VAL A 347 5.19 -10.82 20.62
CA VAL A 347 5.42 -10.60 19.18
C VAL A 347 6.40 -9.45 18.96
N THR A 348 6.23 -8.33 19.67
CA THR A 348 7.14 -7.18 19.55
C THR A 348 8.59 -7.56 19.89
N ARG A 349 8.82 -8.30 20.99
CA ARG A 349 10.17 -8.74 21.35
C ARG A 349 10.81 -9.61 20.25
N ILE A 350 10.07 -10.60 19.76
CA ILE A 350 10.56 -11.51 18.72
C ILE A 350 10.84 -10.74 17.42
N TYR A 351 9.97 -9.80 17.08
CA TYR A 351 10.18 -8.90 15.93
C TYR A 351 11.49 -8.12 16.08
N GLU A 352 11.74 -7.45 17.22
CA GLU A 352 12.99 -6.71 17.46
C GLU A 352 14.22 -7.63 17.37
N ASP A 353 14.16 -8.83 17.98
CA ASP A 353 15.26 -9.80 17.97
C ASP A 353 15.59 -10.26 16.53
N LEU A 354 14.56 -10.48 15.70
CA LEU A 354 14.70 -10.85 14.30
C LEU A 354 15.32 -9.75 13.48
N ILE A 355 14.80 -8.52 13.55
CA ILE A 355 15.36 -7.43 12.74
C ILE A 355 16.78 -7.08 13.18
N ASN A 356 17.10 -7.21 14.47
CA ASN A 356 18.46 -7.01 14.98
C ASN A 356 19.47 -8.01 14.37
N THR A 357 19.05 -9.24 14.10
CA THR A 357 19.95 -10.30 13.60
C THR A 357 19.95 -10.42 12.07
N LEU A 358 18.77 -10.30 11.45
CA LEU A 358 18.56 -10.60 10.05
C LEU A 358 18.60 -9.36 9.16
N GLY A 359 18.39 -8.17 9.73
CA GLY A 359 18.23 -6.90 9.00
C GLY A 359 16.76 -6.45 8.96
N PRO A 360 16.45 -5.39 8.19
CA PRO A 360 15.12 -4.78 8.17
C PRO A 360 13.99 -5.73 7.75
N GLU A 361 12.76 -5.41 8.15
CA GLU A 361 11.58 -6.26 7.92
C GLU A 361 11.40 -6.67 6.46
N LEU A 362 11.41 -5.73 5.51
CA LEU A 362 11.19 -6.04 4.10
C LEU A 362 12.32 -6.91 3.53
N HIS A 363 13.56 -6.74 4.02
CA HIS A 363 14.66 -7.64 3.68
C HIS A 363 14.39 -9.06 4.18
N ILE A 364 13.90 -9.23 5.42
CA ILE A 364 13.52 -10.54 5.96
C ILE A 364 12.41 -11.18 5.10
N LEU A 365 11.38 -10.40 4.76
CA LEU A 365 10.22 -10.89 4.03
C LEU A 365 10.53 -11.24 2.57
N MET A 366 11.43 -10.51 1.91
CA MET A 366 11.66 -10.65 0.46
C MET A 366 12.97 -11.35 0.10
N ASP A 367 14.08 -11.01 0.76
CA ASP A 367 15.42 -11.31 0.24
C ASP A 367 16.22 -12.29 1.11
N ALA A 368 16.04 -12.26 2.44
CA ALA A 368 16.82 -13.10 3.34
C ALA A 368 16.63 -14.59 3.01
N SER A 369 17.72 -15.37 3.01
CA SER A 369 17.64 -16.80 2.73
C SER A 369 16.79 -17.54 3.78
N LEU A 370 16.01 -18.53 3.33
CA LEU A 370 15.17 -19.34 4.21
C LEU A 370 15.97 -20.08 5.29
N GLU A 371 17.21 -20.47 5.01
CA GLU A 371 18.12 -21.10 5.98
C GLU A 371 18.51 -20.13 7.10
N LYS A 372 18.86 -18.88 6.78
CA LYS A 372 19.17 -17.86 7.80
C LYS A 372 17.94 -17.55 8.66
N ILE A 373 16.77 -17.43 8.03
CA ILE A 373 15.49 -17.24 8.73
C ILE A 373 15.22 -18.43 9.67
N LYS A 374 15.43 -19.67 9.21
CA LYS A 374 15.24 -20.88 10.00
C LYS A 374 16.16 -20.94 11.22
N GLN A 375 17.43 -20.55 11.06
CA GLN A 375 18.42 -20.53 12.14
C GLN A 375 18.05 -19.53 13.23
N THR A 376 17.54 -18.34 12.87
CA THR A 376 17.22 -17.28 13.83
C THR A 376 15.79 -17.35 14.36
N GLY A 377 14.80 -17.49 13.48
CA GLY A 377 13.37 -17.45 13.82
C GLY A 377 12.67 -18.80 13.85
N GLY A 378 13.39 -19.90 13.58
CA GLY A 378 12.86 -21.25 13.65
C GLY A 378 12.18 -21.75 12.36
N VAL A 379 11.83 -23.03 12.37
CA VAL A 379 11.28 -23.75 11.20
C VAL A 379 9.94 -23.16 10.74
N LEU A 380 9.05 -22.82 11.68
CA LEU A 380 7.74 -22.28 11.33
C LEU A 380 7.84 -20.93 10.61
N LEU A 381 8.69 -20.00 11.07
CA LEU A 381 8.86 -18.72 10.40
C LEU A 381 9.45 -18.88 8.99
N SER A 382 10.46 -19.75 8.84
CA SER A 382 11.04 -20.05 7.53
C SER A 382 10.01 -20.62 6.56
N LYS A 383 9.20 -21.59 7.00
CA LYS A 383 8.11 -22.17 6.20
C LYS A 383 7.02 -21.16 5.86
N ALA A 384 6.67 -20.30 6.82
CA ALA A 384 5.68 -19.23 6.64
C ALA A 384 6.14 -18.24 5.55
N ILE A 385 7.39 -17.79 5.61
CA ILE A 385 7.97 -16.88 4.61
C ILE A 385 8.09 -17.57 3.25
N ASP A 386 8.50 -18.85 3.19
CA ASP A 386 8.53 -19.62 1.94
C ASP A 386 7.14 -19.71 1.29
N ARG A 387 6.10 -20.04 2.07
CA ARG A 387 4.72 -20.09 1.60
C ARG A 387 4.26 -18.74 1.04
N MET A 388 4.48 -17.66 1.79
CA MET A 388 4.14 -16.30 1.37
C MET A 388 4.84 -15.91 0.07
N ARG A 389 6.17 -16.11 -0.02
CA ARG A 389 6.96 -15.79 -1.23
C ARG A 389 6.52 -16.57 -2.46
N ASN A 390 5.97 -17.77 -2.28
CA ASN A 390 5.42 -18.60 -3.35
C ASN A 390 3.90 -18.43 -3.54
N ASN A 391 3.28 -17.43 -2.92
CA ASN A 391 1.83 -17.18 -2.95
C ASN A 391 0.96 -18.39 -2.52
N LYS A 392 1.52 -19.29 -1.70
CA LYS A 392 0.85 -20.46 -1.12
C LYS A 392 0.18 -20.09 0.20
N VAL A 393 -0.80 -19.18 0.12
CA VAL A 393 -1.53 -18.65 1.27
C VAL A 393 -2.98 -19.12 1.25
N ILE A 394 -3.58 -19.24 2.43
CA ILE A 394 -5.01 -19.53 2.60
C ILE A 394 -5.75 -18.20 2.68
N ARG A 395 -6.68 -17.98 1.75
CA ARG A 395 -7.46 -16.75 1.64
C ARG A 395 -8.84 -16.95 2.26
N GLN A 396 -9.18 -16.17 3.27
CA GLN A 396 -10.54 -16.02 3.75
C GLN A 396 -10.98 -14.59 3.49
N GLU A 397 -11.65 -14.35 2.36
CA GLU A 397 -11.89 -13.00 1.87
C GLU A 397 -12.89 -12.22 2.73
N GLY A 398 -12.62 -10.93 2.88
CA GLY A 398 -13.46 -9.98 3.63
C GLY A 398 -14.70 -9.53 2.84
N TYR A 399 -15.73 -9.11 3.57
CA TYR A 399 -17.04 -8.77 3.00
C TYR A 399 -17.88 -7.96 4.01
N ASP A 400 -18.76 -7.07 3.52
CA ASP A 400 -19.76 -6.33 4.30
C ASP A 400 -19.26 -5.76 5.67
N GLY A 401 -18.03 -5.22 5.67
CA GLY A 401 -17.40 -4.60 6.83
C GLY A 401 -16.63 -5.54 7.75
N GLU A 402 -16.55 -6.84 7.45
CA GLU A 402 -15.67 -7.80 8.12
C GLU A 402 -14.37 -7.96 7.33
N PHE A 403 -13.23 -7.76 7.99
CA PHE A 403 -11.93 -8.03 7.40
C PHE A 403 -11.81 -9.51 7.02
N GLY A 404 -11.13 -9.74 5.90
CA GLY A 404 -10.65 -11.06 5.56
C GLY A 404 -9.46 -11.45 6.42
N VAL A 405 -8.97 -12.67 6.22
CA VAL A 405 -7.79 -13.20 6.89
C VAL A 405 -6.96 -13.96 5.87
N ILE A 406 -5.69 -13.60 5.75
CA ILE A 406 -4.69 -14.42 5.07
C ILE A 406 -3.95 -15.24 6.11
N ARG A 407 -3.91 -16.55 5.92
CA ARG A 407 -3.21 -17.49 6.80
C ARG A 407 -2.12 -18.24 6.06
N LEU A 408 -1.06 -18.56 6.78
CA LEU A 408 0.06 -19.34 6.28
C LEU A 408 -0.01 -20.81 6.69
N PHE A 409 -0.91 -21.17 7.60
CA PHE A 409 -1.07 -22.53 8.11
C PHE A 409 -2.55 -22.93 8.23
N ASP A 410 -2.81 -24.21 8.03
CA ASP A 410 -4.09 -24.82 8.38
C ASP A 410 -4.25 -24.96 9.91
N ASP A 411 -5.50 -25.11 10.34
CA ASP A 411 -5.82 -25.31 11.75
C ASP A 411 -5.20 -26.62 12.26
N GLY A 412 -4.40 -26.55 13.33
CA GLY A 412 -3.69 -27.70 13.91
C GLY A 412 -2.34 -28.07 13.27
N GLU A 413 -1.98 -27.48 12.11
CA GLU A 413 -0.71 -27.81 11.42
C GLU A 413 0.54 -27.43 12.23
N LYS A 414 0.41 -26.44 13.12
CA LYS A 414 1.52 -25.90 13.92
C LYS A 414 1.95 -26.83 15.06
N ASP A 415 1.10 -27.78 15.44
CA ASP A 415 1.28 -28.66 16.59
C ASP A 415 1.87 -30.03 16.23
N GLU A 416 2.07 -30.33 14.93
CA GLU A 416 2.67 -31.59 14.49
C GLU A 416 4.21 -31.60 14.64
N PRO A 417 4.80 -32.62 15.30
CA PRO A 417 6.25 -32.84 15.25
C PRO A 417 6.68 -33.16 13.82
N TYR A 418 7.57 -32.34 13.26
CA TYR A 418 8.01 -32.35 11.85
C TYR A 418 8.75 -33.63 11.37
N GLN A 419 8.80 -34.71 12.16
CA GLN A 419 9.50 -35.95 11.77
C GLN A 419 8.66 -36.91 10.88
N ASN A 420 7.35 -36.69 10.68
CA ASN A 420 6.48 -37.70 10.05
C ASN A 420 5.94 -37.39 8.64
N ARG A 421 6.44 -36.38 7.92
CA ARG A 421 5.93 -36.06 6.55
C ARG A 421 6.92 -36.30 5.39
N ILE A 422 7.94 -37.14 5.56
CA ILE A 422 8.82 -37.56 4.44
C ILE A 422 8.47 -38.97 3.91
N SER A 423 7.52 -39.70 4.53
CA SER A 423 7.24 -41.09 4.11
C SER A 423 6.00 -41.33 3.25
N SER A 424 5.15 -40.33 2.96
CA SER A 424 3.90 -40.59 2.20
C SER A 424 3.97 -40.30 0.70
N ASP A 425 4.93 -39.51 0.23
CA ASP A 425 4.92 -39.01 -1.17
C ASP A 425 5.91 -39.74 -2.09
N TYR A 426 6.49 -40.86 -1.65
CA TYR A 426 7.49 -41.62 -2.41
C TYR A 426 7.26 -43.15 -2.49
N GLN A 427 6.01 -43.61 -2.32
CA GLN A 427 5.63 -44.98 -2.68
C GLN A 427 4.31 -44.99 -3.44
N GLY A 428 4.40 -45.02 -4.77
CA GLY A 428 3.21 -45.10 -5.62
C GLY A 428 3.43 -45.30 -7.11
N GLU A 429 4.67 -45.44 -7.62
CA GLU A 429 4.90 -45.84 -9.00
C GLU A 429 6.07 -46.83 -9.07
N ARG A 430 5.75 -48.12 -8.99
CA ARG A 430 6.40 -49.18 -9.78
C ARG A 430 5.70 -50.53 -9.65
N GLN A 431 5.34 -51.02 -10.84
CA GLN A 431 5.22 -52.42 -11.28
C GLN A 431 3.94 -53.22 -11.02
N GLY A 432 3.36 -53.64 -12.14
CA GLY A 432 2.38 -54.71 -12.27
C GLY A 432 2.20 -55.08 -13.75
N ASP A 433 3.27 -55.53 -14.41
CA ASP A 433 3.19 -56.32 -15.64
C ASP A 433 3.44 -57.80 -15.30
N ALA A 434 2.84 -58.68 -16.10
CA ALA A 434 2.87 -60.16 -16.13
C ALA A 434 1.82 -60.90 -15.28
N LEU A 435 0.67 -61.22 -15.87
CA LEU A 435 0.45 -62.44 -16.68
C LEU A 435 -0.90 -62.38 -17.43
#